data_AF-A0A8T3W5C6-F1
#
_entry.id   AF-A0A8T3W5C6-F1
#
_cell.length_a   1.000
_cell.length_b   1.000
_cell.length_c   1.000
_cell.angle_alpha   90.00
_cell.angle_beta   90.00
_cell.angle_gamma   90.00
#
_symmetry.space_group_name_H-M   'P 1'
#
loop_
_entity.id
_entity.type
_entity.pdbx_description
1 polymer ?
#
loop_
_entity_poly.entity_id
_entity_poly.type
_entity_poly.pdbx_seq_one_letter_code
_entity_poly.pdbx_strand_id
1 'polypeptide(L)'
;MNTFKKIALTSLALLAFGGCRNTKYTQSGIMTERGKVYDTWYSASQHGSGIGPTINLTGEGGIGVAFTSVDIPEKYALIIDCEHGVRFITEGTDEEHKKLYYRISRGDSVDISYRENYTEVWDGDSFISREHTGYNFLDALKK
;
A
#
# COMPACT_ATOMS: atom_id res chain seq x y z
N MET A 1 -36.85 -6.37 66.82
CA MET A 1 -35.46 -6.73 67.16
C MET A 1 -35.32 -8.23 67.02
N ASN A 2 -34.68 -8.70 65.94
CA ASN A 2 -33.87 -9.91 65.93
C ASN A 2 -33.11 -9.97 64.60
N THR A 3 -31.80 -9.90 64.75
CA THR A 3 -30.76 -9.77 63.73
C THR A 3 -30.30 -11.17 63.33
N PHE A 4 -30.44 -11.58 62.07
CA PHE A 4 -29.60 -12.65 61.52
C PHE A 4 -29.33 -12.45 60.03
N LYS A 5 -28.04 -12.30 59.75
CA LYS A 5 -27.38 -12.15 58.45
C LYS A 5 -27.79 -13.26 57.46
N LYS A 6 -28.11 -12.89 56.22
CA LYS A 6 -27.65 -13.64 55.02
C LYS A 6 -27.37 -12.65 53.89
N ILE A 7 -26.10 -12.64 53.52
CA ILE A 7 -25.50 -12.00 52.35
C ILE A 7 -26.15 -12.62 51.10
N ALA A 8 -26.72 -11.80 50.23
CA ALA A 8 -26.96 -12.14 48.84
C ALA A 8 -26.36 -11.00 48.00
N LEU A 9 -25.03 -11.06 47.89
CA LEU A 9 -24.23 -10.38 46.89
C LEU A 9 -24.78 -10.82 45.53
N THR A 10 -25.76 -10.09 45.00
CA THR A 10 -26.32 -10.40 43.69
C THR A 10 -25.34 -9.84 42.68
N SER A 11 -24.57 -10.78 42.15
CA SER A 11 -23.46 -10.65 41.23
C SER A 11 -23.79 -9.66 40.12
N LEU A 12 -23.02 -8.57 40.12
CA LEU A 12 -22.81 -7.70 38.97
C LEU A 12 -22.11 -8.54 37.88
N ALA A 13 -22.89 -9.32 37.12
CA ALA A 13 -22.46 -9.94 35.88
C ALA A 13 -22.90 -9.07 34.70
N LEU A 14 -22.51 -7.78 34.73
CA LEU A 14 -22.30 -7.01 33.50
C LEU A 14 -20.92 -7.43 32.96
N LEU A 15 -20.80 -8.68 32.52
CA LEU A 15 -19.68 -9.09 31.69
C LEU A 15 -19.82 -8.32 30.39
N ALA A 16 -18.91 -7.38 30.20
CA ALA A 16 -18.78 -6.55 29.04
C ALA A 16 -18.89 -7.38 27.76
N PHE A 17 -20.02 -7.25 27.05
CA PHE A 17 -20.04 -7.42 25.60
C PHE A 17 -19.28 -6.24 24.98
N GLY A 18 -17.99 -6.13 25.30
CA GLY A 18 -17.04 -5.49 24.41
C GLY A 18 -16.85 -6.47 23.25
N GLY A 19 -17.82 -6.47 22.33
CA GLY A 19 -17.71 -7.22 21.10
C GLY A 19 -16.36 -6.91 20.47
N CYS A 20 -15.51 -7.93 20.36
CA CYS A 20 -14.16 -7.74 19.87
C CYS A 20 -14.28 -7.35 18.39
N ARG A 21 -14.22 -6.03 18.12
CA ARG A 21 -14.27 -5.51 16.77
C ARG A 21 -13.04 -6.00 16.03
N ASN A 22 -13.25 -6.91 15.10
CA ASN A 22 -12.19 -7.48 14.29
C ASN A 22 -12.17 -6.81 12.93
N THR A 23 -10.97 -6.46 12.49
CA THR A 23 -10.74 -5.92 11.16
C THR A 23 -10.13 -7.02 10.29
N LYS A 24 -10.72 -7.27 9.12
CA LYS A 24 -10.22 -8.24 8.14
C LYS A 24 -9.87 -7.52 6.84
N TYR A 25 -8.76 -7.91 6.24
CA TYR A 25 -8.40 -7.46 4.89
C TYR A 25 -8.87 -8.52 3.89
N THR A 26 -9.68 -8.10 2.93
CA THR A 26 -10.23 -8.97 1.89
C THR A 26 -9.93 -8.39 0.51
N GLN A 27 -10.00 -9.24 -0.51
CA GLN A 27 -9.82 -8.84 -1.90
C GLN A 27 -11.00 -9.31 -2.74
N SER A 28 -11.31 -8.54 -3.78
CA SER A 28 -12.25 -8.98 -4.82
C SER A 28 -11.69 -10.18 -5.61
N GLY A 29 -12.55 -10.74 -6.48
CA GLY A 29 -12.06 -11.51 -7.63
C GLY A 29 -11.21 -10.66 -8.57
N ILE A 30 -10.59 -11.30 -9.56
CA ILE A 30 -9.87 -10.57 -10.62
C ILE A 30 -10.90 -9.80 -11.44
N MET A 31 -10.68 -8.50 -11.57
CA MET A 31 -11.48 -7.59 -12.37
C MET A 31 -10.68 -7.15 -13.58
N THR A 32 -11.38 -6.80 -14.65
CA THR A 32 -10.77 -6.28 -15.88
C THR A 32 -11.45 -5.00 -16.34
N GLU A 33 -10.66 -4.07 -16.86
CA GLU A 33 -11.16 -2.85 -17.48
C GLU A 33 -10.28 -2.44 -18.65
N ARG A 34 -10.82 -1.58 -19.52
CA ARG A 34 -10.01 -0.98 -20.59
C ARG A 34 -9.31 0.27 -20.08
N GLY A 35 -8.14 0.52 -20.62
CA GLY A 35 -7.40 1.74 -20.37
C GLY A 35 -6.54 2.16 -21.54
N LYS A 36 -5.96 3.35 -21.42
CA LYS A 36 -5.00 3.88 -22.37
C LYS A 36 -3.72 4.23 -21.63
N VAL A 37 -2.59 3.80 -22.18
CA VAL A 37 -1.28 4.10 -21.59
C VAL A 37 -1.00 5.59 -21.78
N TYR A 38 -1.05 6.32 -20.68
CA TYR A 38 -0.80 7.75 -20.63
C TYR A 38 0.68 8.05 -20.83
N ASP A 39 1.54 7.35 -20.09
CA ASP A 39 2.99 7.50 -20.17
C ASP A 39 3.74 6.25 -19.72
N THR A 40 5.02 6.19 -20.08
CA THR A 40 5.95 5.14 -19.68
C THR A 40 7.23 5.78 -19.18
N TRP A 41 7.78 5.31 -18.07
CA TRP A 41 8.99 5.88 -17.50
C TRP A 41 10.02 4.78 -17.19
N TYR A 42 11.28 5.10 -17.46
CA TYR A 42 12.42 4.25 -17.16
C TYR A 42 13.50 5.09 -16.48
N SER A 43 14.01 4.58 -15.37
CA SER A 43 15.18 5.10 -14.68
C SER A 43 16.28 4.06 -14.77
N ALA A 44 17.41 4.40 -15.38
CA ALA A 44 18.60 3.54 -15.37
C ALA A 44 19.23 3.54 -13.97
N SER A 45 19.93 2.45 -13.63
CA SER A 45 20.71 2.40 -12.38
C SER A 45 21.80 3.48 -12.38
N GLN A 46 21.91 4.22 -11.29
CA GLN A 46 23.00 5.18 -11.08
C GLN A 46 23.63 4.96 -9.71
N HIS A 47 24.95 4.75 -9.71
CA HIS A 47 25.75 4.70 -8.50
C HIS A 47 26.73 5.87 -8.52
N GLY A 48 26.67 6.72 -7.51
CA GLY A 48 27.58 7.85 -7.33
C GLY A 48 28.17 7.84 -5.93
N SER A 49 29.49 7.97 -5.81
CA SER A 49 30.13 8.25 -4.53
C SER A 49 30.75 9.64 -4.57
N GLY A 50 30.51 10.40 -3.50
CA GLY A 50 31.01 11.75 -3.33
C GLY A 50 31.74 11.88 -2.01
N ILE A 51 32.85 12.62 -2.04
CA ILE A 51 33.57 13.04 -0.84
C ILE A 51 33.37 14.54 -0.72
N GLY A 52 32.66 14.98 0.31
CA GLY A 52 32.38 16.40 0.55
C GLY A 52 32.90 16.85 1.92
N PRO A 53 33.45 18.06 2.05
CA PRO A 53 33.70 18.65 3.37
C PRO A 53 32.35 18.86 4.08
N THR A 54 32.26 18.45 5.34
CA THR A 54 31.12 18.73 6.21
C THR A 54 31.55 19.58 7.38
N ILE A 55 30.68 20.49 7.80
CA ILE A 55 30.88 21.37 8.96
C ILE A 55 29.97 20.84 10.06
N ASN A 56 30.57 20.35 11.15
CA ASN A 56 29.81 19.84 12.27
C ASN A 56 29.12 21.01 13.01
N LEU A 57 27.80 21.13 12.89
CA LEU A 57 27.02 22.24 13.48
C LEU A 57 26.68 22.03 14.97
N THR A 58 27.19 20.97 15.60
CA THR A 58 26.84 20.56 16.98
C THR A 58 27.74 21.13 18.08
N GLY A 59 28.51 22.18 17.79
CA GLY A 59 29.12 23.03 18.83
C GLY A 59 30.60 22.75 19.17
N GLU A 60 31.18 21.68 18.64
CA GLU A 60 32.62 21.46 18.62
C GLU A 60 33.09 21.61 17.16
N GLY A 61 33.64 22.78 16.82
CA GLY A 61 34.05 23.12 15.45
C GLY A 61 35.05 22.12 14.88
N GLY A 62 34.55 21.10 14.21
CA GLY A 62 35.33 20.08 13.51
C GLY A 62 35.00 20.10 12.02
N ILE A 63 36.05 20.15 11.19
CA ILE A 63 35.95 19.89 9.75
C ILE A 63 35.95 18.37 9.59
N GLY A 64 34.84 17.82 9.10
CA GLY A 64 34.70 16.40 8.78
C GLY A 64 34.72 16.16 7.29
N VAL A 65 34.99 14.91 6.90
CA VAL A 65 34.80 14.44 5.52
C VAL A 65 33.59 13.52 5.52
N ALA A 66 32.56 13.86 4.75
CA ALA A 66 31.37 13.03 4.57
C ALA A 66 31.52 12.22 3.28
N PHE A 67 31.35 10.91 3.40
CA PHE A 67 31.21 10.00 2.27
C PHE A 67 29.72 9.84 1.99
N THR A 68 29.25 10.34 0.86
CA THR A 68 27.88 10.14 0.40
C THR A 68 27.89 9.10 -0.71
N SER A 69 27.15 8.01 -0.51
CA SER A 69 26.85 7.05 -1.57
C SER A 69 25.40 7.23 -1.97
N VAL A 70 25.17 7.47 -3.26
CA VAL A 70 23.84 7.49 -3.87
C VAL A 70 23.71 6.24 -4.71
N ASP A 71 22.70 5.44 -4.41
CA ASP A 71 22.32 4.25 -5.15
C ASP A 71 20.88 4.43 -5.65
N ILE A 72 20.73 4.69 -6.94
CA ILE A 72 19.44 4.80 -7.62
C ILE A 72 19.22 3.49 -8.37
N PRO A 73 18.26 2.65 -7.96
CA PRO A 73 18.00 1.40 -8.63
C PRO A 73 17.38 1.62 -10.02
N GLU A 74 17.60 0.66 -10.92
CA GLU A 74 16.87 0.60 -12.17
C GLU A 74 15.37 0.43 -11.89
N LYS A 75 14.52 1.23 -12.54
CA LYS A 75 13.07 1.23 -12.31
C LYS A 75 12.30 1.39 -13.61
N TYR A 76 11.22 0.63 -13.74
CA TYR A 76 10.28 0.66 -14.86
C TYR A 76 8.92 1.08 -14.34
N ALA A 77 8.22 1.96 -15.05
CA ALA A 77 6.89 2.40 -14.67
C ALA A 77 5.97 2.59 -15.88
N LEU A 78 4.69 2.31 -15.68
CA LEU A 78 3.62 2.64 -16.62
C LEU A 78 2.53 3.42 -15.90
N ILE A 79 2.02 4.44 -16.57
CA ILE A 79 0.88 5.24 -16.14
C ILE A 79 -0.26 4.98 -17.11
N ILE A 80 -1.38 4.47 -16.62
CA ILE A 80 -2.51 4.05 -17.43
C ILE A 80 -3.75 4.84 -16.98
N ASP A 81 -4.37 5.56 -17.91
CA ASP A 81 -5.68 6.19 -17.70
C ASP A 81 -6.76 5.10 -17.79
N CYS A 82 -7.53 4.91 -16.71
CA CYS A 82 -8.62 3.93 -16.68
C CYS A 82 -10.01 4.56 -16.88
N GLU A 83 -11.01 3.73 -17.21
CA GLU A 83 -12.39 4.16 -17.44
C GLU A 83 -13.03 4.82 -16.20
N HIS A 84 -12.52 4.54 -14.99
CA HIS A 84 -13.04 5.06 -13.72
C HIS A 84 -12.40 6.38 -13.27
N GLY A 85 -11.60 7.05 -14.13
CA GLY A 85 -11.10 8.40 -13.91
C GLY A 85 -9.90 8.52 -12.97
N VAL A 86 -9.41 7.41 -12.43
CA VAL A 86 -8.14 7.33 -11.70
C VAL A 86 -7.03 6.80 -12.62
N ARG A 87 -5.78 7.05 -12.28
CA ARG A 87 -4.62 6.52 -13.01
C ARG A 87 -4.06 5.31 -12.28
N PHE A 88 -3.86 4.22 -13.00
CA PHE A 88 -3.03 3.11 -12.52
C PHE A 88 -1.57 3.47 -12.74
N ILE A 89 -0.81 3.51 -11.65
CA ILE A 89 0.64 3.63 -11.68
C ILE A 89 1.19 2.30 -11.20
N THR A 90 1.80 1.56 -12.11
CA THR A 90 2.55 0.34 -11.81
C THR A 90 4.02 0.66 -12.01
N GLU A 91 4.83 0.39 -10.98
CA GLU A 91 6.26 0.65 -11.01
C GLU A 91 7.03 -0.38 -10.21
N GLY A 92 8.21 -0.76 -10.70
CA GLY A 92 9.01 -1.79 -10.06
C GLY A 92 10.39 -1.94 -10.67
N THR A 93 11.22 -2.68 -9.96
CA THR A 93 12.59 -3.01 -10.37
C THR A 93 12.72 -4.47 -10.81
N ASP A 94 11.62 -5.22 -10.79
CA ASP A 94 11.55 -6.65 -11.11
C ASP A 94 11.35 -6.92 -12.61
N GLU A 95 11.55 -8.18 -12.99
CA GLU A 95 11.42 -8.66 -14.36
C GLU A 95 9.98 -8.58 -14.90
N GLU A 96 8.95 -8.57 -14.05
CA GLU A 96 7.55 -8.44 -14.50
C GLU A 96 7.29 -7.02 -14.99
N HIS A 97 7.69 -6.01 -14.21
CA HIS A 97 7.59 -4.59 -14.61
C HIS A 97 8.44 -4.28 -15.85
N LYS A 98 9.64 -4.87 -15.94
CA LYS A 98 10.49 -4.75 -17.13
C LYS A 98 9.83 -5.31 -18.38
N LYS A 99 9.27 -6.53 -18.30
CA LYS A 99 8.54 -7.15 -19.42
C LYS A 99 7.32 -6.34 -19.80
N LEU A 100 6.58 -5.84 -18.82
CA LEU A 100 5.41 -4.99 -19.03
C LEU A 100 5.80 -3.71 -19.79
N TYR A 101 6.88 -3.05 -19.36
CA TYR A 101 7.41 -1.83 -19.99
C TYR A 101 7.82 -2.06 -21.44
N TYR A 102 8.50 -3.16 -21.76
CA TYR A 102 8.91 -3.43 -23.14
C TYR A 102 7.77 -3.92 -24.03
N ARG A 103 6.70 -4.48 -23.45
CA ARG A 103 5.53 -4.98 -24.20
C ARG A 103 4.55 -3.87 -24.58
N ILE A 104 4.49 -2.80 -23.79
CA ILE A 104 3.44 -1.78 -23.86
C ILE A 104 4.06 -0.41 -24.03
N SER A 105 3.59 0.35 -25.02
CA SER A 105 4.07 1.69 -25.30
C SER A 105 3.03 2.75 -24.95
N ARG A 106 3.51 3.98 -24.72
CA ARG A 106 2.65 5.15 -24.60
C ARG A 106 1.66 5.24 -25.76
N GLY A 107 0.40 5.49 -25.42
CA GLY A 107 -0.71 5.61 -26.38
C GLY A 107 -1.41 4.29 -26.71
N ASP A 108 -0.84 3.14 -26.32
CA ASP A 108 -1.48 1.83 -26.53
C ASP A 108 -2.79 1.74 -25.74
N SER A 109 -3.76 1.05 -26.32
CA SER A 109 -4.97 0.61 -25.62
C SER A 109 -4.70 -0.74 -24.98
N VAL A 110 -5.06 -0.88 -23.70
CA VAL A 110 -4.76 -2.06 -22.90
C VAL A 110 -6.00 -2.56 -22.16
N ASP A 111 -6.06 -3.87 -21.94
CA ASP A 111 -6.95 -4.49 -20.96
C ASP A 111 -6.17 -4.68 -19.65
N ILE A 112 -6.57 -3.96 -18.61
CA ILE A 112 -5.97 -3.95 -17.28
C ILE A 112 -6.65 -5.05 -16.45
N SER A 113 -5.86 -5.82 -15.71
CA SER A 113 -6.33 -6.78 -14.71
C SER A 113 -5.92 -6.32 -13.31
N TYR A 114 -6.86 -6.28 -12.37
CA TYR A 114 -6.60 -5.84 -10.98
C TYR A 114 -7.50 -6.55 -9.97
N ARG A 115 -7.22 -6.36 -8.68
CA ARG A 115 -8.13 -6.67 -7.57
C ARG A 115 -8.40 -5.42 -6.75
N GLU A 116 -9.60 -5.31 -6.21
CA GLU A 116 -9.94 -4.31 -5.21
C GLU A 116 -9.61 -4.85 -3.83
N ASN A 117 -8.95 -4.03 -3.02
CA ASN A 117 -8.65 -4.30 -1.63
C ASN A 117 -9.71 -3.67 -0.75
N TYR A 118 -10.11 -4.41 0.28
CA TYR A 118 -11.15 -3.99 1.20
C TYR A 118 -10.70 -4.21 2.64
N THR A 119 -11.15 -3.31 3.50
CA THR A 119 -11.11 -3.48 4.94
C THR A 119 -12.53 -3.70 5.43
N GLU A 120 -12.76 -4.82 6.10
CA GLU A 120 -14.05 -5.19 6.65
C GLU A 120 -14.00 -5.16 8.17
N VAL A 121 -15.01 -4.55 8.77
CA VAL A 121 -15.19 -4.51 10.22
C VAL A 121 -16.29 -5.47 10.62
N TRP A 122 -15.99 -6.32 11.59
CA TRP A 122 -16.87 -7.35 12.12
C TRP A 122 -17.00 -7.19 13.64
N ASP A 123 -18.19 -7.44 14.16
CA ASP A 123 -18.46 -7.56 15.60
C ASP A 123 -18.94 -8.98 15.90
N GLY A 124 -18.04 -9.83 16.39
CA GLY A 124 -18.24 -11.27 16.39
C GLY A 124 -18.44 -11.79 14.95
N ASP A 125 -19.58 -12.45 14.71
CA ASP A 125 -19.97 -12.96 13.39
C ASP A 125 -20.83 -11.96 12.59
N SER A 126 -21.12 -10.78 13.16
CA SER A 126 -21.93 -9.75 12.49
C SER A 126 -21.05 -8.83 11.65
N PHE A 127 -21.33 -8.79 10.35
CA PHE A 127 -20.71 -7.82 9.44
C PHE A 127 -21.21 -6.41 9.75
N ILE A 128 -20.30 -5.46 9.94
CA ILE A 128 -20.61 -4.06 10.26
C ILE A 128 -20.43 -3.18 9.04
N SER A 129 -19.26 -3.22 8.41
CA SER A 129 -18.94 -2.35 7.27
C SER A 129 -17.82 -2.92 6.41
N ARG A 130 -17.78 -2.47 5.15
CA ARG A 130 -16.68 -2.69 4.22
C ARG A 130 -16.28 -1.36 3.61
N GLU A 131 -14.99 -1.08 3.61
CA GLU A 131 -14.39 0.10 3.02
C GLU A 131 -13.41 -0.31 1.93
N HIS A 132 -13.47 0.35 0.77
CA HIS A 132 -12.51 0.14 -0.31
C HIS A 132 -11.21 0.88 0.03
N THR A 133 -10.10 0.14 0.10
CA THR A 133 -8.80 0.68 0.53
C THR A 133 -7.81 0.87 -0.60
N GLY A 134 -8.11 0.37 -1.80
CA GLY A 134 -7.32 0.63 -2.99
C GLY A 134 -7.31 -0.54 -3.95
N TYR A 135 -6.49 -0.40 -4.99
CA TYR A 135 -6.38 -1.39 -6.05
C TYR A 135 -5.04 -2.11 -6.00
N ASN A 136 -5.05 -3.39 -6.37
CA ASN A 136 -3.86 -4.19 -6.59
C ASN A 136 -3.77 -4.51 -8.08
N PHE A 137 -2.88 -3.81 -8.78
CA PHE A 137 -2.60 -4.07 -10.20
C PHE A 137 -1.99 -5.48 -10.36
N LEU A 138 -2.44 -6.22 -11.36
CA LEU A 138 -1.92 -7.55 -11.67
C LEU A 138 -1.17 -7.58 -13.00
N ASP A 139 -1.82 -7.15 -14.07
CA ASP A 139 -1.21 -7.13 -15.41
C ASP A 139 -1.95 -6.14 -16.33
N ALA A 140 -1.34 -5.81 -17.46
CA ALA A 140 -2.01 -5.15 -18.58
C ALA A 140 -1.63 -5.81 -19.90
N LEU A 141 -2.61 -6.04 -20.77
CA LEU A 141 -2.39 -6.67 -22.07
C LEU A 141 -2.75 -5.69 -23.19
N LYS A 142 -1.83 -5.54 -24.15
CA LYS A 142 -2.08 -4.74 -25.35
C LYS A 142 -3.20 -5.34 -26.18
N LYS A 143 -4.15 -4.50 -26.60
CA LYS A 143 -5.18 -4.88 -27.58
C LYS A 143 -4.70 -4.86 -29.01
#